data_AF-A0AAD5S3K3-F1
#
_entry.id   AF-A0AAD5S3K3-F1
#
_cell.length_a   1.000
_cell.length_b   1.000
_cell.length_c   1.000
_cell.angle_alpha   90.00
_cell.angle_beta   90.00
_cell.angle_gamma   90.00
#
_symmetry.space_group_name_H-M   'P 1'
#
loop_
_entity.id
_entity.type
_entity.pdbx_description
1 polymer ?
#
loop_
_entity_poly.entity_id
_entity_poly.type
_entity_poly.pdbx_seq_one_letter_code
_entity_poly.pdbx_strand_id
1 'polypeptide(L)'
;MSADILSKPPIPPQQTPFTPPDTGQHVPLSAIPPQHDPLNHQQQPRWADSSSSDEHKKLSHRLLQLDYTEKLPLEAVPLVRHLLADLIRTTDALRRVRTDLDISYRDAKQAKDQVTPYKLEIARLTAENNHLHSDIIKLADERDARERRASQMARRLESQVADLRFMASQYAHRVEIEQKRVEESRQKAEEALAKL
;
A
#
# COMPACT_ATOMS: atom_id res chain seq x y z
N MET A 1 47.71 -12.57 7.84
CA MET A 1 46.57 -13.52 7.94
C MET A 1 45.46 -12.83 8.70
N SER A 2 44.58 -12.11 8.00
CA SER A 2 43.35 -11.57 8.59
C SER A 2 42.29 -11.69 7.49
N ALA A 3 41.38 -12.63 7.71
CA ALA A 3 40.40 -13.07 6.75
C ALA A 3 39.27 -12.05 6.59
N ASP A 4 38.79 -11.98 5.35
CA ASP A 4 37.64 -11.24 4.85
C ASP A 4 36.44 -11.21 5.80
N ILE A 5 36.06 -10.00 6.22
CA ILE A 5 34.71 -9.74 6.72
C ILE A 5 33.87 -9.40 5.48
N LEU A 6 33.29 -10.45 4.90
CA LEU A 6 32.34 -10.40 3.81
C LEU A 6 31.10 -9.61 4.27
N SER A 7 31.07 -8.32 3.96
CA SER A 7 29.91 -7.45 4.21
C SER A 7 28.79 -7.84 3.24
N LYS A 8 27.87 -8.66 3.74
CA LYS A 8 26.69 -9.13 3.02
C LYS A 8 25.75 -7.93 2.80
N PRO A 9 25.26 -7.68 1.57
CA PRO A 9 24.38 -6.54 1.31
C PRO A 9 23.06 -6.68 2.07
N PRO A 10 22.42 -5.55 2.44
CA PRO A 10 21.16 -5.57 3.17
C PRO A 10 20.08 -6.25 2.32
N ILE A 11 19.45 -7.26 2.90
CA ILE A 11 18.35 -8.00 2.28
C ILE A 11 17.21 -7.00 2.03
N PRO A 12 16.66 -6.91 0.80
CA PRO A 12 15.51 -6.05 0.54
C PRO A 12 14.35 -6.48 1.44
N PRO A 13 13.49 -5.56 1.93
CA PRO A 13 12.34 -5.94 2.73
C PRO A 13 11.49 -6.90 1.90
N GLN A 14 11.48 -8.17 2.32
CA GLN A 14 10.58 -9.15 1.74
C GLN A 14 9.16 -8.63 1.94
N GLN A 15 8.47 -8.37 0.83
CA GLN A 15 7.03 -8.15 0.84
C GLN A 15 6.41 -9.42 1.38
N THR A 16 6.12 -9.44 2.68
CA THR A 16 5.30 -10.49 3.27
C THR A 16 3.95 -10.45 2.56
N PRO A 17 3.43 -11.59 2.08
CA PRO A 17 2.07 -11.63 1.57
C PRO A 17 1.15 -11.08 2.65
N PHE A 18 0.34 -10.08 2.29
CA PHE A 18 -0.66 -9.50 3.16
C PHE A 18 -1.69 -10.60 3.46
N THR A 19 -1.50 -11.36 4.53
CA THR A 19 -2.53 -12.25 5.07
C THR A 19 -3.53 -11.39 5.82
N PRO A 20 -4.80 -11.30 5.37
CA PRO A 20 -5.82 -10.56 6.08
C PRO A 20 -6.06 -11.19 7.46
N PRO A 21 -6.45 -10.38 8.46
CA PRO A 21 -6.80 -10.90 9.77
C PRO A 21 -8.02 -11.82 9.67
N ASP A 22 -7.80 -13.07 10.05
CA ASP A 22 -8.84 -14.07 10.30
C ASP A 22 -9.71 -13.58 11.47
N THR A 23 -10.81 -12.93 11.13
CA THR A 23 -11.86 -12.57 12.08
C THR A 23 -13.17 -12.72 11.36
N GLY A 24 -13.80 -13.88 11.55
CA GLY A 24 -15.15 -14.10 11.07
C GLY A 24 -15.44 -15.56 10.83
N GLN A 25 -15.66 -16.27 11.93
CA GLN A 25 -16.44 -17.50 12.04
C GLN A 25 -17.20 -17.84 10.75
N HIS A 26 -16.68 -18.82 10.01
CA HIS A 26 -17.48 -19.56 9.05
C HIS A 26 -18.55 -20.31 9.85
N VAL A 27 -19.71 -19.66 10.01
CA VAL A 27 -20.94 -20.36 10.36
C VAL A 27 -21.22 -21.25 9.14
N PRO A 28 -21.21 -22.59 9.28
CA PRO A 28 -21.64 -23.44 8.18
C PRO A 28 -23.09 -23.06 7.86
N LEU A 29 -23.33 -22.70 6.59
CA LEU A 29 -24.66 -22.50 6.06
C LEU A 29 -25.47 -23.72 6.46
N SER A 30 -26.37 -23.48 7.40
CA SER A 30 -27.15 -24.48 8.09
C SER A 30 -27.79 -25.33 7.01
N ALA A 31 -27.56 -26.64 7.08
CA ALA A 31 -28.43 -27.61 6.46
C ALA A 31 -29.86 -27.17 6.80
N ILE A 32 -30.57 -26.66 5.80
CA ILE A 32 -32.00 -26.41 5.91
C ILE A 32 -32.57 -27.81 6.15
N PRO A 33 -33.09 -28.11 7.36
CA PRO A 33 -33.79 -29.37 7.52
C PRO A 33 -34.99 -29.33 6.56
N PRO A 34 -35.31 -30.42 5.86
CA PRO A 34 -36.63 -30.51 5.25
C PRO A 34 -37.61 -30.48 6.41
N GLN A 35 -38.21 -29.31 6.67
CA GLN A 35 -39.47 -29.28 7.37
C GLN A 35 -40.46 -29.92 6.42
N HIS A 36 -40.59 -31.24 6.57
CA HIS A 36 -41.84 -31.94 6.39
C HIS A 36 -42.89 -31.10 7.13
N ASP A 37 -43.60 -30.26 6.41
CA ASP A 37 -44.97 -29.95 6.81
C ASP A 37 -45.71 -31.28 6.70
N PRO A 38 -46.13 -31.88 7.83
CA PRO A 38 -47.04 -33.01 7.74
C PRO A 38 -48.28 -32.48 7.02
N LEU A 39 -48.75 -33.26 6.05
CA LEU A 39 -50.12 -33.27 5.58
C LEU A 39 -51.07 -32.96 6.75
N ASN A 40 -51.43 -31.69 6.92
CA ASN A 40 -52.51 -31.29 7.80
C ASN A 40 -53.78 -31.60 7.03
N HIS A 41 -54.14 -32.89 7.06
CA HIS A 41 -55.51 -33.29 6.81
C HIS A 41 -56.40 -32.50 7.76
N GLN A 42 -57.16 -31.58 7.16
CA GLN A 42 -58.59 -31.54 7.38
C GLN A 42 -59.01 -31.26 8.82
N GLN A 43 -58.90 -29.99 9.20
CA GLN A 43 -59.95 -29.37 10.00
C GLN A 43 -60.33 -28.03 9.35
N GLN A 44 -61.28 -28.11 8.41
CA GLN A 44 -62.10 -26.96 8.07
C GLN A 44 -62.87 -26.54 9.33
N PRO A 45 -62.80 -25.27 9.77
CA PRO A 45 -63.67 -24.78 10.82
C PRO A 45 -65.11 -24.75 10.28
N ARG A 46 -65.93 -25.67 10.79
CA ARG A 46 -67.35 -25.82 10.48
C ARG A 46 -68.20 -24.72 11.12
N TRP A 47 -67.95 -23.44 10.79
CA TRP A 47 -68.77 -22.30 11.26
C TRP A 47 -68.83 -21.09 10.31
N ALA A 48 -68.44 -21.20 9.04
CA ALA A 48 -68.24 -20.03 8.18
C ALA A 48 -69.50 -19.37 7.56
N ASP A 49 -70.73 -19.74 7.92
CA ASP A 49 -71.90 -19.15 7.25
C ASP A 49 -72.30 -17.75 7.76
N SER A 50 -71.77 -17.29 8.89
CA SER A 50 -71.95 -15.88 9.33
C SER A 50 -70.72 -14.99 9.16
N SER A 51 -69.51 -15.55 9.16
CA SER A 51 -68.25 -14.78 9.00
C SER A 51 -67.92 -14.48 7.52
N SER A 52 -68.37 -15.35 6.59
CA SER A 52 -68.10 -15.21 5.15
C SER A 52 -68.68 -13.92 4.54
N SER A 53 -69.84 -13.47 5.03
CA SER A 53 -70.48 -12.22 4.58
C SER A 53 -69.67 -10.98 4.98
N ASP A 54 -69.13 -10.96 6.20
CA ASP A 54 -68.35 -9.82 6.69
C ASP A 54 -66.96 -9.75 6.04
N GLU A 55 -66.33 -10.91 5.80
CA GLU A 55 -65.07 -10.98 5.03
C GLU A 55 -65.27 -10.61 3.56
N HIS A 56 -66.40 -11.01 2.95
CA HIS A 56 -66.79 -10.60 1.60
C HIS A 56 -66.97 -9.08 1.50
N LYS A 57 -67.68 -8.46 2.47
CA LYS A 57 -67.86 -7.00 2.52
C LYS A 57 -66.54 -6.25 2.72
N LYS A 58 -65.66 -6.72 3.63
CA LYS A 58 -64.35 -6.11 3.86
C LYS A 58 -63.47 -6.17 2.61
N LEU A 59 -63.42 -7.33 1.94
CA LEU A 59 -62.65 -7.50 0.71
C LEU A 59 -63.22 -6.64 -0.41
N SER A 60 -64.55 -6.63 -0.58
CA SER A 60 -65.23 -5.80 -1.59
C SER A 60 -65.01 -4.31 -1.35
N HIS A 61 -65.05 -3.85 -0.10
CA HIS A 61 -64.73 -2.46 0.25
C HIS A 61 -63.28 -2.11 -0.06
N ARG A 62 -62.34 -3.02 0.24
CA ARG A 62 -60.91 -2.81 -0.04
C ARG A 62 -60.59 -2.84 -1.53
N LEU A 63 -61.27 -3.68 -2.30
CA LEU A 63 -61.19 -3.70 -3.76
C LEU A 63 -61.79 -2.42 -4.36
N LEU A 64 -62.92 -1.94 -3.82
CA LEU A 64 -63.51 -0.67 -4.21
C LEU A 64 -62.59 0.52 -3.93
N GLN A 65 -61.84 0.51 -2.82
CA GLN A 65 -60.79 1.51 -2.54
C GLN A 65 -59.61 1.47 -3.51
N LEU A 66 -59.45 0.35 -4.24
CA LEU A 66 -58.47 0.17 -5.30
C LEU A 66 -59.11 0.34 -6.70
N ASP A 67 -60.31 0.93 -6.76
CA ASP A 67 -61.12 1.17 -7.96
C ASP A 67 -61.58 -0.10 -8.71
N TYR A 68 -61.56 -1.27 -8.06
CA TYR A 68 -62.17 -2.47 -8.60
C TYR A 68 -63.67 -2.51 -8.28
N THR A 69 -64.52 -2.29 -9.29
CA THR A 69 -65.99 -2.21 -9.15
C THR A 69 -66.74 -3.48 -9.56
N GLU A 70 -66.01 -4.56 -9.91
CA GLU A 70 -66.61 -5.81 -10.40
C GLU A 70 -67.31 -6.61 -9.28
N LYS A 71 -68.39 -7.32 -9.63
CA LYS A 71 -69.14 -8.15 -8.69
C LYS A 71 -68.36 -9.42 -8.36
N LEU A 72 -67.94 -9.57 -7.10
CA LEU A 72 -67.19 -10.73 -6.62
C LEU A 72 -68.12 -11.86 -6.12
N PRO A 73 -68.06 -13.08 -6.70
CA PRO A 73 -68.80 -14.22 -6.16
C PRO A 73 -68.21 -14.69 -4.81
N LEU A 74 -69.07 -15.18 -3.92
CA LEU A 74 -68.71 -15.63 -2.57
C LEU A 74 -67.64 -16.74 -2.56
N GLU A 75 -67.65 -17.61 -3.56
CA GLU A 75 -66.70 -18.72 -3.71
C GLU A 75 -65.26 -18.26 -4.02
N ALA A 76 -65.11 -17.09 -4.66
CA ALA A 76 -63.81 -16.54 -5.06
C ALA A 76 -63.13 -15.71 -3.96
N VAL A 77 -63.87 -15.34 -2.90
CA VAL A 77 -63.38 -14.53 -1.76
C VAL A 77 -62.05 -15.04 -1.17
N PRO A 78 -61.91 -16.34 -0.81
CA PRO A 78 -60.65 -16.81 -0.22
C PRO A 78 -59.48 -16.65 -1.19
N LEU A 79 -59.63 -16.98 -2.47
CA LEU A 79 -58.55 -16.87 -3.45
C LEU A 79 -58.12 -15.41 -3.67
N VAL A 80 -59.07 -14.53 -3.91
CA VAL A 80 -58.80 -13.10 -4.14
C VAL A 80 -58.16 -12.45 -2.91
N ARG A 81 -58.55 -12.86 -1.70
CA ARG A 81 -57.89 -12.41 -0.46
C ARG A 81 -56.41 -12.79 -0.41
N HIS A 82 -56.07 -14.03 -0.75
CA HIS A 82 -54.67 -14.47 -0.75
C HIS A 82 -53.87 -13.76 -1.84
N LEU A 83 -54.41 -13.61 -3.04
CA LEU A 83 -53.76 -12.89 -4.14
C LEU A 83 -53.51 -11.42 -3.78
N LEU A 84 -54.50 -10.74 -3.18
CA LEU A 84 -54.33 -9.37 -2.73
C LEU A 84 -53.28 -9.26 -1.62
N ALA A 85 -53.24 -10.20 -0.67
CA ALA A 85 -52.22 -10.24 0.37
C ALA A 85 -50.81 -10.47 -0.20
N ASP A 86 -50.67 -11.36 -1.18
CA ASP A 86 -49.40 -11.62 -1.86
C ASP A 86 -48.95 -10.41 -2.70
N LEU A 87 -49.88 -9.73 -3.37
CA LEU A 87 -49.57 -8.51 -4.13
C LEU A 87 -49.10 -7.37 -3.22
N ILE A 88 -49.74 -7.19 -2.07
CA ILE A 88 -49.31 -6.22 -1.07
C ILE A 88 -47.92 -6.59 -0.52
N ARG A 89 -47.71 -7.86 -0.16
CA ARG A 89 -46.41 -8.34 0.35
C ARG A 89 -45.29 -8.13 -0.68
N THR A 90 -45.53 -8.44 -1.94
CA THR A 90 -44.54 -8.29 -3.02
C THR A 90 -44.26 -6.82 -3.35
N THR A 91 -45.28 -5.97 -3.38
CA THR A 91 -45.10 -4.52 -3.61
C THR A 91 -44.38 -3.83 -2.46
N ASP A 92 -44.67 -4.20 -1.21
CA ASP A 92 -43.94 -3.71 -0.05
C ASP A 92 -42.50 -4.24 -0.01
N ALA A 93 -42.28 -5.52 -0.34
CA ALA A 93 -40.93 -6.07 -0.48
C ALA A 93 -40.13 -5.36 -1.58
N LEU A 94 -40.74 -5.07 -2.73
CA LEU A 94 -40.12 -4.31 -3.81
C LEU A 94 -39.73 -2.90 -3.37
N ARG A 95 -40.60 -2.20 -2.63
CA ARG A 95 -40.30 -0.87 -2.08
C ARG A 95 -39.11 -0.90 -1.12
N ARG A 96 -39.03 -1.93 -0.25
CA ARG A 96 -37.89 -2.14 0.66
C ARG A 96 -36.61 -2.37 -0.12
N VAL A 97 -36.60 -3.34 -1.03
CA VAL A 97 -35.42 -3.65 -1.87
C VAL A 97 -34.94 -2.43 -2.65
N ARG A 98 -35.86 -1.62 -3.20
CA ARG A 98 -35.49 -0.37 -3.89
C ARG A 98 -34.81 0.61 -2.94
N THR A 99 -35.34 0.76 -1.73
CA THR A 99 -34.77 1.66 -0.71
C THR A 99 -33.39 1.18 -0.28
N ASP A 100 -33.23 -0.11 -0.04
CA ASP A 100 -31.96 -0.72 0.35
C ASP A 100 -30.92 -0.59 -0.76
N LEU A 101 -31.34 -0.74 -2.04
CA LEU A 101 -30.48 -0.54 -3.19
C LEU A 101 -30.00 0.92 -3.28
N ASP A 102 -30.90 1.89 -3.08
CA ASP A 102 -30.55 3.30 -3.09
C ASP A 102 -29.56 3.67 -1.96
N ILE A 103 -29.74 3.08 -0.77
CA ILE A 103 -28.80 3.25 0.35
C ILE A 103 -27.45 2.62 0.01
N SER A 104 -27.45 1.36 -0.42
CA SER A 104 -26.23 0.63 -0.80
C SER A 104 -25.44 1.35 -1.89
N TYR A 105 -26.13 1.93 -2.88
CA TYR A 105 -25.49 2.73 -3.92
C TYR A 105 -24.83 4.00 -3.36
N ARG A 106 -25.50 4.70 -2.43
CA ARG A 106 -24.94 5.89 -1.77
C ARG A 106 -23.73 5.53 -0.92
N ASP A 107 -23.80 4.45 -0.15
CA ASP A 107 -22.71 3.99 0.71
C ASP A 107 -21.50 3.57 -0.13
N ALA A 108 -21.72 2.82 -1.22
CA ALA A 108 -20.66 2.43 -2.15
C ALA A 108 -20.01 3.65 -2.81
N LYS A 109 -20.80 4.65 -3.20
CA LYS A 109 -20.28 5.90 -3.75
C LYS A 109 -19.47 6.67 -2.70
N GLN A 110 -19.98 6.83 -1.48
CA GLN A 110 -19.29 7.50 -0.39
C GLN A 110 -17.97 6.81 -0.04
N ALA A 111 -17.97 5.47 0.06
CA ALA A 111 -16.75 4.70 0.30
C ALA A 111 -15.72 4.91 -0.83
N LYS A 112 -16.17 4.92 -2.09
CA LYS A 112 -15.30 5.20 -3.23
C LYS A 112 -14.73 6.62 -3.17
N ASP A 113 -15.56 7.61 -2.86
CA ASP A 113 -15.15 9.01 -2.75
C ASP A 113 -14.13 9.21 -1.61
N GLN A 114 -14.25 8.46 -0.52
CA GLN A 114 -13.28 8.46 0.59
C GLN A 114 -11.97 7.74 0.24
N VAL A 115 -12.01 6.62 -0.49
CA VAL A 115 -10.81 5.80 -0.80
C VAL A 115 -9.97 6.40 -1.93
N THR A 116 -10.61 7.05 -2.91
CA THR A 116 -9.94 7.63 -4.08
C THR A 116 -8.79 8.59 -3.74
N PRO A 117 -8.93 9.58 -2.82
CA PRO A 117 -7.83 10.49 -2.48
C PRO A 117 -6.63 9.75 -1.86
N TYR A 118 -6.87 8.74 -1.02
CA TYR A 118 -5.78 7.95 -0.44
C TYR A 118 -5.03 7.15 -1.50
N LYS A 119 -5.74 6.56 -2.48
CA LYS A 119 -5.09 5.85 -3.60
C LYS A 119 -4.22 6.79 -4.42
N LEU A 120 -4.70 8.01 -4.69
CA LEU A 120 -3.95 9.03 -5.40
C LEU A 120 -2.69 9.45 -4.62
N GLU A 121 -2.83 9.67 -3.31
CA GLU A 121 -1.71 10.08 -2.47
C GLU A 121 -0.67 8.97 -2.30
N ILE A 122 -1.10 7.71 -2.15
CA ILE A 122 -0.19 6.56 -2.14
C ILE A 122 0.59 6.48 -3.45
N ALA A 123 -0.07 6.66 -4.60
CA ALA A 123 0.61 6.66 -5.90
C ALA A 123 1.63 7.80 -6.00
N ARG A 124 1.27 9.01 -5.53
CA ARG A 124 2.16 10.18 -5.50
C ARG A 124 3.38 9.94 -4.62
N LEU A 125 3.16 9.50 -3.37
CA LEU A 125 4.22 9.22 -2.41
C LEU A 125 5.14 8.09 -2.88
N THR A 126 4.59 7.04 -3.51
CA THR A 126 5.40 5.95 -4.06
C THR A 126 6.30 6.44 -5.19
N ALA A 127 5.79 7.30 -6.08
CA ALA A 127 6.59 7.89 -7.14
C ALA A 127 7.72 8.78 -6.59
N GLU A 128 7.39 9.64 -5.61
CA GLU A 128 8.36 10.50 -4.93
C GLU A 128 9.43 9.68 -4.19
N ASN A 129 9.03 8.66 -3.45
CA ASN A 129 9.94 7.78 -2.74
C ASN A 129 10.90 7.05 -3.69
N ASN A 130 10.41 6.51 -4.80
CA ASN A 130 11.25 5.87 -5.81
C ASN A 130 12.23 6.86 -6.46
N HIS A 131 11.79 8.09 -6.71
CA HIS A 131 12.64 9.14 -7.26
C HIS A 131 13.76 9.51 -6.27
N LEU A 132 13.41 9.78 -5.01
CA LEU A 132 14.38 10.08 -3.96
C LEU A 132 15.37 8.94 -3.74
N HIS A 133 14.90 7.68 -3.75
CA HIS A 133 15.78 6.52 -3.67
C HIS A 133 16.79 6.47 -4.82
N SER A 134 16.33 6.73 -6.05
CA SER A 134 17.21 6.77 -7.22
C SER A 134 18.25 7.89 -7.11
N ASP A 135 17.86 9.05 -6.60
CA ASP A 135 18.77 10.19 -6.44
C ASP A 135 19.78 9.97 -5.32
N ILE A 136 19.38 9.35 -4.21
CA ILE A 136 20.32 8.95 -3.14
C ILE A 136 21.40 8.02 -3.69
N ILE A 137 21.02 7.03 -4.50
CA ILE A 137 21.97 6.09 -5.11
C ILE A 137 22.97 6.86 -6.00
N LYS A 138 22.48 7.71 -6.90
CA LYS A 138 23.34 8.51 -7.78
C LYS A 138 24.29 9.41 -7.00
N LEU A 139 23.79 10.11 -6.00
CA LEU A 139 24.60 11.01 -5.18
C LEU A 139 25.66 10.26 -4.38
N ALA A 140 25.34 9.06 -3.88
CA ALA A 140 26.30 8.18 -3.22
C ALA A 140 27.40 7.74 -4.19
N ASP A 141 27.04 7.27 -5.39
CA ASP A 141 28.00 6.85 -6.41
C ASP A 141 28.93 8.01 -6.84
N GLU A 142 28.38 9.20 -7.04
CA GLU A 142 29.14 10.41 -7.37
C GLU A 142 30.07 10.84 -6.24
N ARG A 143 29.61 10.75 -4.99
CA ARG A 143 30.40 11.05 -3.80
C ARG A 143 31.57 10.08 -3.67
N ASP A 144 31.32 8.79 -3.82
CA ASP A 144 32.36 7.76 -3.75
C ASP A 144 33.35 7.87 -4.91
N ALA A 145 32.89 8.22 -6.11
CA ALA A 145 33.76 8.49 -7.24
C ALA A 145 34.66 9.72 -6.98
N ARG A 146 34.11 10.79 -6.42
CA ARG A 146 34.88 11.99 -6.04
C ARG A 146 35.90 11.68 -4.95
N GLU A 147 35.51 10.93 -3.92
CA GLU A 147 36.39 10.52 -2.84
C GLU A 147 37.57 9.70 -3.38
N ARG A 148 37.30 8.68 -4.21
CA ARG A 148 38.37 7.88 -4.85
C ARG A 148 39.34 8.72 -5.67
N ARG A 149 38.86 9.66 -6.48
CA ARG A 149 39.72 10.57 -7.27
C ARG A 149 40.56 11.47 -6.36
N ALA A 150 39.95 12.04 -5.32
CA ALA A 150 40.66 12.90 -4.37
C ALA A 150 41.75 12.13 -3.63
N SER A 151 41.46 10.92 -3.13
CA SER A 151 42.45 10.08 -2.46
C SER A 151 43.61 9.67 -3.38
N GLN A 152 43.33 9.35 -4.65
CA GLN A 152 44.37 9.04 -5.63
C GLN A 152 45.26 10.25 -5.90
N MET A 153 44.68 11.44 -6.05
CA MET A 153 45.43 12.67 -6.25
C MET A 153 46.28 13.01 -5.03
N ALA A 154 45.74 12.87 -3.82
CA ALA A 154 46.46 13.08 -2.58
C ALA A 154 47.70 12.18 -2.49
N ARG A 155 47.54 10.86 -2.71
CA ARG A 155 48.66 9.91 -2.72
C ARG A 155 49.73 10.26 -3.75
N ARG A 156 49.32 10.69 -4.95
CA ARG A 156 50.25 11.12 -6.00
C ARG A 156 51.04 12.35 -5.57
N LEU A 157 50.38 13.36 -5.00
CA LEU A 157 51.02 14.58 -4.52
C LEU A 157 51.96 14.28 -3.34
N GLU A 158 51.55 13.42 -2.41
CA GLU A 158 52.40 12.96 -1.30
C GLU A 158 53.69 12.32 -1.79
N SER A 159 53.62 11.43 -2.78
CA SER A 159 54.80 10.82 -3.42
C SER A 159 55.69 11.90 -4.05
N GLN A 160 55.13 12.82 -4.83
CA GLN A 160 55.91 13.90 -5.46
C GLN A 160 56.59 14.82 -4.44
N VAL A 161 55.90 15.12 -3.33
CA VAL A 161 56.47 15.91 -2.23
C VAL A 161 57.61 15.15 -1.56
N ALA A 162 57.48 13.85 -1.35
CA ALA A 162 58.55 13.02 -0.80
C ALA A 162 59.79 13.01 -1.72
N ASP A 163 59.58 12.80 -3.02
CA ASP A 163 60.65 12.81 -4.03
C ASP A 163 61.37 14.17 -4.08
N LEU A 164 60.60 15.27 -4.09
CA LEU A 164 61.16 16.62 -4.09
C LEU A 164 61.95 16.93 -2.81
N ARG A 165 61.44 16.51 -1.64
CA ARG A 165 62.16 16.65 -0.37
C ARG A 165 63.46 15.87 -0.36
N PHE A 166 63.46 14.66 -0.93
CA PHE A 166 64.67 13.86 -1.08
C PHE A 166 65.70 14.55 -1.97
N MET A 167 65.27 15.03 -3.15
CA MET A 167 66.14 15.77 -4.08
C MET A 167 66.70 17.04 -3.45
N ALA A 168 65.86 17.84 -2.78
CA ALA A 168 66.30 19.04 -2.08
C ALA A 168 67.36 18.74 -1.02
N SER A 169 67.16 17.66 -0.26
CA SER A 169 68.14 17.20 0.75
C SER A 169 69.46 16.77 0.12
N GLN A 170 69.42 16.05 -1.01
CA GLN A 170 70.63 15.69 -1.76
C GLN A 170 71.37 16.92 -2.30
N TYR A 171 70.66 17.89 -2.87
CA TYR A 171 71.27 19.12 -3.36
C TYR A 171 71.90 19.93 -2.23
N ALA A 172 71.23 20.05 -1.08
CA ALA A 172 71.77 20.71 0.10
C ALA A 172 73.08 20.07 0.56
N HIS A 173 73.12 18.73 0.64
CA HIS A 173 74.33 18.01 1.02
C HIS A 173 75.47 18.18 0.01
N ARG A 174 75.18 18.14 -1.30
CA ARG A 174 76.17 18.39 -2.34
C ARG A 174 76.76 19.80 -2.25
N VAL A 175 75.92 20.81 -2.03
CA VAL A 175 76.37 22.19 -1.84
C VAL A 175 77.29 22.30 -0.63
N GLU A 176 76.94 21.64 0.49
CA GLU A 176 77.79 21.63 1.69
C GLU A 176 79.18 21.02 1.42
N ILE A 177 79.24 19.89 0.71
CA ILE A 177 80.52 19.25 0.34
C ILE A 177 81.36 20.18 -0.55
N GLU A 178 80.76 20.76 -1.59
CA GLU A 178 81.50 21.65 -2.48
C GLU A 178 81.96 22.94 -1.78
N GLN A 179 81.16 23.49 -0.86
CA GLN A 179 81.57 24.62 -0.02
C GLN A 179 82.78 24.27 0.86
N LYS A 180 82.79 23.09 1.49
CA LYS A 180 83.94 22.62 2.28
C LYS A 180 85.20 22.50 1.41
N ARG A 181 85.09 21.94 0.20
CA ARG A 181 86.21 21.83 -0.75
C ARG A 181 86.73 23.19 -1.18
N VAL A 182 85.84 24.15 -1.46
CA VAL A 182 86.21 25.52 -1.81
C VAL A 182 86.98 26.16 -0.66
N GLU A 183 86.48 26.05 0.58
CA GLU A 183 87.16 26.62 1.75
C GLU A 183 88.53 25.97 1.99
N GLU A 184 88.65 24.65 1.90
CA GLU A 184 89.95 23.96 2.02
C GLU A 184 90.94 24.39 0.93
N SER A 185 90.47 24.56 -0.31
CA SER A 185 91.34 25.04 -1.41
C SER A 185 91.79 26.48 -1.19
N ARG A 186 90.91 27.33 -0.64
CA ARG A 186 91.17 28.73 -0.27
C ARG A 186 92.23 28.80 0.82
N GLN A 187 92.07 28.03 1.89
CA GLN A 187 93.04 27.93 2.99
C GLN A 187 94.42 27.49 2.49
N LYS A 188 94.49 26.45 1.64
CA LYS A 188 95.76 26.00 1.05
C LYS A 188 96.44 27.07 0.21
N ALA A 189 95.67 27.84 -0.56
CA ALA A 189 96.21 28.94 -1.36
C ALA A 189 96.74 30.08 -0.47
N GLU A 190 96.00 30.44 0.59
CA GLU A 190 96.43 31.43 1.58
C GLU A 190 97.72 30.99 2.30
N GLU A 191 97.81 29.73 2.73
CA GLU A 191 99.04 29.17 3.33
C GLU A 191 100.23 29.17 2.38
N ALA A 192 100.02 28.88 1.10
CA ALA A 192 101.08 28.90 0.10
C ALA A 192 101.60 30.32 -0.14
N LEU A 193 100.71 31.33 -0.17
CA LEU A 193 101.09 32.73 -0.26
C LEU A 193 101.82 33.23 1.00
N ALA A 194 101.46 32.76 2.19
CA ALA A 194 102.12 33.14 3.44
C ALA A 194 103.56 32.58 3.59
N LYS A 195 103.95 31.61 2.75
CA LYS A 195 105.29 30.97 2.76
C LYS A 195 106.25 31.56 1.72
N LEU A 196 105.79 32.49 0.88
CA LEU A 196 106.58 33.25 -0.10
C LEU A 196 107.06 34.58 0.50
#